data_AF-A0A956E901-F1
#
_entry.id   AF-A0A956E901-F1
#
_cell.length_a   1.000
_cell.length_b   1.000
_cell.length_c   1.000
_cell.angle_alpha   90.00
_cell.angle_beta   90.00
_cell.angle_gamma   90.00
#
_symmetry.space_group_name_H-M   'P 1'
#
loop_
_entity.id
_entity.type
_entity.pdbx_description
1 polymer ?
#
loop_
_entity_poly.entity_id
_entity_poly.type
_entity_poly.pdbx_seq_one_letter_code
_entity_poly.pdbx_strand_id
1 'polypeptide(L)'
;MRHYITTHEVARLAHVSPSTVLNWIDRGLLPAHRTPGGHRRVQRDQLIGFLREHNMPLPAQLSEVHKLLIIDGDASTLRGALEALKQCAPQVEVEGFANPIDGLLACGAS
;
A
#
# COMPACT_ATOMS: atom_id res chain seq x y z
N MET A 1 5.47 -8.94 5.14
CA MET A 1 4.62 -8.63 3.96
C MET A 1 4.84 -9.70 2.88
N ARG A 2 3.84 -10.04 2.05
CA ARG A 2 4.04 -10.98 0.93
C ARG A 2 4.77 -10.27 -0.21
N HIS A 3 5.96 -10.76 -0.57
CA HIS A 3 6.77 -10.21 -1.67
C HIS A 3 6.23 -10.57 -3.06
N TYR A 4 5.48 -11.68 -3.17
CA TYR A 4 5.00 -12.22 -4.44
C TYR A 4 3.48 -12.45 -4.42
N ILE A 5 2.87 -12.11 -5.55
CA ILE A 5 1.42 -12.11 -5.76
C ILE A 5 1.09 -13.04 -6.93
N THR A 6 0.02 -13.83 -6.79
CA THR A 6 -0.47 -14.71 -7.86
C THR A 6 -1.23 -13.94 -8.93
N THR A 7 -1.36 -14.48 -10.15
CA THR A 7 -2.12 -13.84 -11.23
C THR A 7 -3.60 -13.61 -10.87
N HIS A 8 -4.19 -14.49 -10.07
CA HIS A 8 -5.56 -14.33 -9.57
C HIS A 8 -5.67 -13.17 -8.57
N GLU A 9 -4.71 -13.03 -7.67
CA GLU A 9 -4.68 -11.90 -6.74
C GLU A 9 -4.43 -10.58 -7.48
N VAL A 10 -3.55 -10.55 -8.48
CA VAL A 10 -3.35 -9.38 -9.35
C VAL A 10 -4.66 -8.99 -10.03
N ALA A 11 -5.37 -9.97 -10.60
CA ALA A 11 -6.65 -9.73 -11.29
C ALA A 11 -7.69 -9.12 -10.34
N ARG A 12 -7.79 -9.65 -9.12
CA ARG A 12 -8.67 -9.12 -8.07
C ARG A 12 -8.29 -7.71 -7.64
N LEU A 13 -7.00 -7.46 -7.43
CA LEU A 13 -6.48 -6.15 -6.99
C LEU A 13 -6.71 -5.07 -8.06
N ALA A 14 -6.48 -5.40 -9.33
CA ALA A 14 -6.63 -4.47 -10.44
C ALA A 14 -8.05 -4.44 -11.04
N HIS A 15 -9.01 -5.21 -10.49
CA HIS A 15 -10.38 -5.33 -10.99
C HIS A 15 -10.49 -5.71 -12.48
N VAL A 16 -9.62 -6.64 -12.92
CA VAL A 16 -9.61 -7.18 -14.29
C VAL A 16 -9.79 -8.69 -14.28
N SER A 17 -9.99 -9.30 -15.46
CA SER A 17 -10.01 -10.76 -15.57
C SER A 17 -8.61 -11.36 -15.43
N PRO A 18 -8.48 -12.63 -14.99
CA PRO A 18 -7.21 -13.34 -15.01
C PRO A 18 -6.58 -13.41 -16.42
N SER A 19 -7.40 -13.51 -17.47
CA SER A 19 -6.91 -13.52 -18.87
C SER A 19 -6.22 -12.21 -19.25
N THR A 20 -6.71 -11.06 -18.77
CA THR A 20 -6.05 -9.76 -18.97
C THR A 20 -4.68 -9.72 -18.30
N VAL A 21 -4.57 -10.21 -17.06
CA VAL A 21 -3.28 -10.29 -16.35
C VAL A 21 -2.30 -11.21 -17.08
N LEU A 22 -2.77 -12.37 -17.57
CA LEU A 22 -1.95 -13.27 -18.37
C LEU A 22 -1.46 -12.59 -19.65
N ASN A 23 -2.33 -11.83 -20.33
CA ASN A 23 -1.96 -11.06 -21.51
C ASN A 23 -0.87 -10.02 -21.21
N TRP A 24 -0.98 -9.28 -20.11
CA TRP A 24 0.07 -8.33 -19.70
C TRP A 24 1.41 -9.02 -19.49
N ILE A 25 1.42 -10.18 -18.81
CA ILE A 25 2.65 -10.93 -18.56
C ILE A 25 3.22 -11.51 -19.85
N ASP A 26 2.38 -12.14 -20.69
CA ASP A 26 2.82 -12.81 -21.91
C ASP A 26 3.31 -11.80 -22.97
N ARG A 27 2.83 -10.55 -22.93
CA ARG A 27 3.35 -9.43 -23.71
C ARG A 27 4.58 -8.76 -23.12
N GLY A 28 5.03 -9.19 -21.93
CA GLY A 28 6.17 -8.61 -21.22
C GLY A 28 5.90 -7.24 -20.58
N LEU A 29 4.64 -6.81 -20.51
CA LEU A 29 4.26 -5.52 -19.89
C LEU A 29 4.33 -5.59 -18.36
N LEU A 30 3.95 -6.73 -17.78
CA LEU A 30 4.01 -6.97 -16.34
C LEU A 30 5.03 -8.08 -16.05
N PRO A 31 6.22 -7.74 -15.50
CA PRO A 31 7.24 -8.74 -15.19
C PRO A 31 6.75 -9.77 -14.17
N ALA A 32 6.94 -11.05 -14.50
CA ALA A 32 6.61 -12.17 -13.62
C ALA A 32 7.64 -13.29 -13.77
N HIS A 33 7.93 -13.99 -12.68
CA HIS A 33 8.70 -15.23 -12.74
C HIS A 33 7.77 -16.44 -12.69
N ARG A 34 8.26 -17.60 -13.12
CA ARG A 34 7.55 -18.87 -13.01
C ARG A 34 8.14 -19.71 -11.88
N THR A 35 7.28 -20.34 -11.10
CA THR A 35 7.70 -21.41 -10.18
C THR A 35 8.01 -22.68 -10.97
N PRO A 36 8.72 -23.68 -10.38
CA PRO A 36 8.96 -24.97 -11.03
C PRO A 36 7.67 -25.68 -11.51
N GLY A 37 6.54 -25.48 -10.82
CA GLY A 37 5.22 -25.98 -11.23
C GLY A 37 4.53 -25.17 -12.34
N GLY A 38 5.22 -24.19 -12.94
CA GLY A 38 4.71 -23.41 -14.07
C GLY A 38 3.83 -22.21 -13.70
N HIS A 39 3.51 -22.01 -12.42
CA HIS A 39 2.68 -20.89 -11.98
C HIS A 39 3.43 -19.57 -12.03
N ARG A 40 2.78 -18.52 -12.53
CA ARG A 40 3.33 -17.16 -12.58
C ARG A 40 3.23 -16.48 -11.21
N ARG A 41 4.23 -15.66 -10.89
CA ARG A 41 4.32 -14.84 -9.67
C ARG A 41 4.85 -13.46 -10.02
N VAL A 42 4.10 -12.44 -9.62
CA VAL A 42 4.42 -11.03 -9.83
C VAL A 42 4.98 -10.48 -8.53
N GLN A 43 6.11 -9.76 -8.59
CA GLN A 43 6.60 -9.04 -7.41
C GLN A 43 5.67 -7.87 -7.10
N ARG A 44 5.43 -7.60 -5.81
CA ARG A 44 4.58 -6.49 -5.36
C ARG A 44 5.00 -5.16 -6.03
N ASP A 45 6.28 -4.84 -6.01
CA ASP A 45 6.79 -3.55 -6.49
C ASP A 45 6.64 -3.40 -8.01
N GLN A 46 6.78 -4.51 -8.74
CA GLN A 46 6.54 -4.55 -10.19
C GLN A 46 5.08 -4.25 -10.52
N LEU A 47 4.14 -4.80 -9.74
CA LEU A 47 2.73 -4.47 -9.91
C LEU A 47 2.43 -3.01 -9.57
N ILE A 48 3.00 -2.47 -8.49
CA ILE A 48 2.83 -1.07 -8.11
C ILE A 48 3.35 -0.14 -9.23
N GLY A 49 4.55 -0.42 -9.76
CA GLY A 49 5.14 0.31 -10.88
C GLY A 49 4.26 0.27 -12.12
N PHE A 50 3.83 -0.92 -12.52
CA PHE A 50 2.93 -1.14 -13.66
C PHE A 50 1.62 -0.35 -13.53
N LEU A 51 0.96 -0.41 -12.37
CA LEU A 51 -0.30 0.32 -12.16
C LEU A 51 -0.09 1.83 -12.27
N ARG A 52 1.00 2.36 -11.71
CA ARG A 52 1.34 3.79 -11.81
C ARG A 52 1.63 4.22 -13.25
N GLU A 53 2.46 3.45 -13.97
CA GLU A 53 2.83 3.72 -15.37
C GLU A 53 1.59 3.78 -16.28
N HIS A 54 0.63 2.89 -16.05
CA HIS A 54 -0.61 2.82 -16.81
C HIS A 54 -1.76 3.69 -16.24
N ASN A 55 -1.48 4.57 -15.27
CA ASN A 55 -2.48 5.44 -14.62
C ASN A 55 -3.69 4.67 -14.05
N MET A 56 -3.45 3.46 -13.54
CA MET A 56 -4.46 2.63 -12.89
C MET A 56 -4.52 2.94 -11.38
N PRO A 57 -5.71 2.88 -10.75
CA PRO A 57 -5.86 3.07 -9.32
C PRO A 57 -4.99 2.10 -8.52
N LEU A 58 -4.28 2.60 -7.51
CA LEU A 58 -3.49 1.77 -6.60
C LEU A 58 -4.39 1.26 -5.46
N PRO A 59 -4.62 -0.06 -5.33
CA PRO A 59 -5.42 -0.62 -4.24
C PRO A 59 -4.78 -0.33 -2.88
N ALA A 60 -5.59 -0.09 -1.85
CA ALA A 60 -5.11 0.19 -0.48
C ALA A 60 -4.18 -0.92 0.05
N GLN A 61 -4.40 -2.18 -0.33
CA GLN A 61 -3.56 -3.31 0.06
C GLN A 61 -2.15 -3.26 -0.57
N LEU A 62 -1.99 -2.55 -1.68
CA LEU A 62 -0.72 -2.28 -2.34
C LEU A 62 -0.11 -0.93 -1.95
N SER A 63 -0.91 -0.05 -1.34
CA SER A 63 -0.43 1.19 -0.75
C SER A 63 0.56 0.90 0.38
N GLU A 64 1.63 1.70 0.44
CA GLU A 64 2.57 1.74 1.57
C GLU A 64 2.27 2.93 2.47
N VAL A 65 1.05 3.45 2.49
CA VAL A 65 0.68 4.48 3.46
C VAL A 65 0.66 3.83 4.83
N HIS A 66 1.68 4.14 5.62
CA HIS A 66 1.72 3.76 7.02
C HIS A 66 0.91 4.82 7.76
N LYS A 67 -0.09 4.40 8.54
CA LYS A 67 -0.85 5.32 9.38
C LYS A 67 -0.17 5.39 10.75
N LEU A 68 0.17 6.59 11.19
CA LEU A 68 0.86 6.85 12.46
C LEU A 68 -0.03 7.70 13.35
N LEU A 69 -0.44 7.15 14.49
CA LEU A 69 -1.16 7.89 15.52
C LEU A 69 -0.19 8.36 16.61
N ILE A 70 -0.28 9.63 16.97
CA ILE A 70 0.51 10.22 18.05
C ILE A 70 -0.46 10.67 19.14
N ILE A 71 -0.18 10.24 20.37
CA ILE A 71 -0.94 10.62 21.55
C ILE A 71 0.00 11.40 22.46
N ASP A 72 -0.29 12.68 22.67
CA ASP A 72 0.45 13.53 23.58
C ASP A 72 -0.49 14.57 24.21
N GLY A 73 -0.51 14.65 25.54
CA GLY A 73 -1.34 15.60 26.27
C GLY A 73 -0.87 17.06 26.16
N ASP A 74 0.37 17.28 25.73
CA ASP A 74 0.90 18.61 25.46
C ASP A 74 0.69 19.01 23.99
N ALA A 75 -0.15 20.02 23.77
CA ALA A 75 -0.52 20.48 22.44
C ALA A 75 0.67 21.04 21.64
N SER A 76 1.67 21.60 22.33
CA SER A 76 2.85 22.20 21.69
C SER A 76 3.75 21.10 21.10
N THR A 77 3.99 20.04 21.87
CA THR A 77 4.76 18.86 21.48
C THR A 77 4.06 18.11 20.36
N LEU A 78 2.75 17.90 20.48
CA LEU A 78 1.94 17.25 19.45
C LEU A 78 2.02 18.01 18.11
N ARG A 79 1.85 19.34 18.13
CA ARG A 79 1.94 20.15 16.91
C ARG A 79 3.33 20.08 16.28
N GLY A 80 4.39 20.18 17.10
CA GLY A 80 5.77 20.07 16.62
C GLY A 80 6.08 18.72 15.97
N ALA A 81 5.62 17.63 16.57
CA ALA A 81 5.77 16.28 16.01
C ALA A 81 5.02 16.12 14.68
N LEU A 82 3.78 16.61 14.60
CA LEU A 82 2.98 16.55 13.36
C LEU A 82 3.64 17.33 12.21
N GLU A 83 4.16 18.53 12.49
CA GLU A 83 4.84 19.35 11.48
C GLU A 83 6.13 18.67 11.00
N ALA A 84 6.95 18.16 11.93
CA ALA A 84 8.19 17.48 11.59
C ALA A 84 7.95 16.21 10.75
N LEU A 85 6.93 15.39 11.10
CA LEU A 85 6.66 14.16 10.37
C LEU A 85 6.06 14.41 8.99
N LYS A 86 5.22 15.44 8.83
CA LYS A 86 4.74 15.86 7.51
C LYS A 86 5.89 16.27 6.58
N GLN A 87 6.96 16.85 7.12
CA GLN A 87 8.14 17.23 6.36
C GLN A 87 9.07 16.04 6.08
N CYS A 88 9.35 15.21 7.08
CA CYS A 88 10.36 14.16 7.00
C CYS A 88 9.84 12.82 6.44
N ALA A 89 8.53 12.56 6.51
CA ALA A 89 7.90 11.32 6.11
C ALA A 89 6.53 11.56 5.43
N PRO A 90 6.50 12.24 4.27
CA PRO A 90 5.25 12.59 3.57
C PRO A 90 4.42 11.38 3.11
N GLN A 91 5.03 10.19 3.05
CA GLN A 91 4.37 8.93 2.74
C GLN A 91 3.57 8.32 3.91
N VAL A 92 3.68 8.91 5.11
CA VAL A 92 2.97 8.47 6.32
C VAL A 92 1.76 9.37 6.54
N GLU A 93 0.59 8.77 6.73
CA GLU A 93 -0.59 9.49 7.16
C GLU A 93 -0.51 9.65 8.69
N VAL A 94 -0.39 10.90 9.17
CA VAL A 94 -0.18 11.18 10.60
C VAL A 94 -1.39 11.88 11.19
N GLU A 95 -1.87 11.36 12.31
CA GLU A 95 -2.99 11.91 13.07
C GLU A 95 -2.61 12.05 14.55
N GLY A 96 -2.96 13.19 15.16
CA GLY A 96 -2.56 13.54 16.52
C GLY A 96 -3.74 13.66 17.46
N PHE A 97 -3.62 13.12 18.67
CA PHE A 97 -4.66 13.09 19.68
C PHE A 97 -4.12 13.62 21.01
N ALA A 98 -4.83 14.58 21.61
CA ALA A 98 -4.51 15.07 22.95
C ALA A 98 -4.97 14.10 24.06
N ASN A 99 -5.93 13.24 23.73
CA ASN A 99 -6.57 12.31 24.65
C ASN A 99 -6.24 10.85 24.25
N PRO A 100 -5.68 10.04 25.16
CA PRO A 100 -5.39 8.64 24.89
C PRO A 100 -6.59 7.79 24.47
N ILE A 101 -7.79 8.07 24.99
CA ILE A 101 -8.99 7.33 24.64
C ILE A 101 -9.36 7.56 23.17
N ASP A 102 -9.32 8.82 22.72
CA ASP A 102 -9.66 9.17 21.34
C ASP A 102 -8.65 8.55 20.37
N GLY A 103 -7.36 8.56 20.72
CA GLY A 103 -6.33 7.89 19.94
C GLY A 103 -6.53 6.37 19.84
N LEU A 104 -6.89 5.71 20.95
CA LEU A 104 -7.16 4.27 20.96
C LEU A 104 -8.43 3.90 20.18
N LEU A 105 -9.47 4.74 20.22
CA LEU A 105 -10.67 4.57 19.41
C LEU A 105 -10.36 4.67 17.91
N ALA A 106 -9.56 5.65 17.50
CA ALA A 106 -9.15 5.83 16.11
C ALA A 106 -8.31 4.66 15.58
N CYS A 107 -7.46 4.04 16.41
CA CYS A 107 -6.74 2.81 16.07
C CYS A 107 -7.68 1.64 15.75
N GLY A 108 -8.76 1.47 16.51
CA GLY A 108 -9.68 0.33 16.37
C GLY A 108 -10.71 0.46 15.25
N ALA A 109 -10.90 1.68 14.72
CA ALA A 109 -11.84 1.97 13.64
C ALA A 109 -11.23 1.83 12.23
N SER A 110 -9.94 1.48 12.13
CA SER A 110 -9.15 1.43 10.88
C SER A 110 -8.98 0.01 10.32
#